data_AF-A0A6L3NG95-F1
#
_entry.id   AF-A0A6L3NG95-F1
#
_cell.length_a   1.000
_cell.length_b   1.000
_cell.length_c   1.000
_cell.angle_alpha   90.00
_cell.angle_beta   90.00
_cell.angle_gamma   90.00
#
_symmetry.space_group_name_H-M   'P 1'
#
loop_
_entity.id
_entity.type
_entity.pdbx_description
1 polymer ?
#
loop_
_entity_poly.entity_id
_entity_poly.type
_entity_poly.pdbx_seq_one_letter_code
_entity_poly.pdbx_strand_id
1 'polypeptide(L)'
;LAGGVVPLTAAPVAAAPNGAPAGYPMWESGLRTEVARLLRENSADVMDELARRFEAAVIREALDFTRGRKVEAAERLGIGRNTITRKIQELHLEP
;
A
#
# COMPACT_ATOMS: atom_id res chain seq x y z
N LEU A 1 -7.42 60.11 -31.93
CA LEU A 1 -6.27 59.21 -31.63
C LEU A 1 -6.13 59.08 -30.11
N ALA A 2 -6.21 57.84 -29.60
CA ALA A 2 -5.90 57.31 -28.25
C ALA A 2 -6.43 58.07 -27.00
N GLY A 3 -7.22 57.51 -26.08
CA GLY A 3 -7.32 56.12 -25.61
C GLY A 3 -6.32 55.87 -24.46
N GLY A 4 -6.76 56.01 -23.20
CA GLY A 4 -5.93 55.76 -22.01
C GLY A 4 -6.76 55.23 -20.84
N VAL A 5 -6.70 53.92 -20.65
CA VAL A 5 -7.44 53.11 -19.66
C VAL A 5 -6.82 53.19 -18.27
N VAL A 6 -7.67 53.23 -17.24
CA VAL A 6 -7.29 53.12 -15.82
C VAL A 6 -6.87 51.68 -15.46
N PRO A 7 -5.82 51.46 -14.65
CA PRO A 7 -5.46 50.12 -14.20
C PRO A 7 -6.35 49.70 -13.02
N LEU A 8 -7.07 48.59 -13.19
CA LEU A 8 -7.73 47.86 -12.11
C LEU A 8 -6.67 47.03 -11.36
N THR A 9 -6.50 47.33 -10.07
CA THR A 9 -5.66 46.55 -9.15
C THR A 9 -6.34 45.19 -8.88
N ALA A 10 -5.71 44.11 -9.30
CA ALA A 10 -6.17 42.74 -9.03
C ALA A 10 -5.81 42.33 -7.58
N ALA A 11 -6.82 41.94 -6.80
CA ALA A 11 -6.66 41.36 -5.47
C ALA A 11 -5.87 40.04 -5.52
N PRO A 12 -5.18 39.64 -4.42
CA PRO A 12 -4.43 38.40 -4.40
C PRO A 12 -5.39 37.21 -4.44
N VAL A 13 -5.24 36.37 -5.46
CA VAL A 13 -5.87 35.05 -5.49
C VAL A 13 -5.23 34.22 -4.38
N ALA A 14 -5.97 33.99 -3.31
CA ALA A 14 -5.62 33.00 -2.31
C ALA A 14 -5.51 31.65 -3.04
N ALA A 15 -4.29 31.15 -3.19
CA ALA A 15 -4.06 29.80 -3.65
C ALA A 15 -4.74 28.85 -2.66
N ALA A 16 -5.88 28.30 -3.05
CA ALA A 16 -6.51 27.20 -2.33
C ALA A 16 -5.45 26.11 -2.16
N PRO A 17 -5.28 25.54 -0.94
CA PRO A 17 -4.42 24.39 -0.79
C PRO A 17 -4.98 23.32 -1.70
N ASN A 18 -4.16 22.91 -2.67
CA ASN A 18 -4.45 21.84 -3.59
C ASN A 18 -5.04 20.68 -2.77
N GLY A 19 -6.29 20.32 -3.08
CA GLY A 19 -6.97 19.19 -2.47
C GLY A 19 -6.25 17.90 -2.86
N ALA A 20 -5.14 17.61 -2.20
CA ALA A 20 -4.63 16.26 -2.13
C ALA A 20 -5.69 15.44 -1.37
N PRO A 21 -6.19 14.32 -1.92
CA PRO A 21 -7.20 13.54 -1.26
C PRO A 21 -6.68 13.15 0.13
N ALA A 22 -7.49 13.43 1.15
CA ALA A 22 -7.20 13.11 2.53
C ALA A 22 -6.89 11.62 2.64
N GLY A 23 -5.61 11.31 2.88
CA GLY A 23 -5.11 10.05 3.39
C GLY A 23 -5.43 8.82 2.53
N TYR A 24 -4.63 8.58 1.49
CA TYR A 24 -4.33 7.17 1.21
C TYR A 24 -3.78 6.57 2.50
N PRO A 25 -4.29 5.42 2.97
CA PRO A 25 -3.81 4.82 4.20
C PRO A 25 -2.29 4.65 4.10
N MET A 26 -1.57 4.98 5.18
CA MET A 26 -0.11 5.14 5.20
C MET A 26 0.64 3.97 4.52
N TRP A 27 0.08 2.76 4.57
CA TRP A 27 0.64 1.58 3.92
C TRP A 27 0.62 1.64 2.38
N GLU A 28 -0.39 2.22 1.74
CA GLU A 28 -0.47 2.33 0.28
C GLU A 28 0.59 3.28 -0.28
N SER A 29 0.88 4.36 0.46
CA SER A 29 1.97 5.28 0.10
C SER A 29 3.35 4.60 0.24
N GLY A 30 3.53 3.78 1.28
CA GLY A 30 4.72 2.93 1.41
C GLY A 30 4.86 1.93 0.26
N LEU A 31 3.77 1.24 -0.07
CA LEU A 31 3.74 0.27 -1.17
C LEU A 31 4.06 0.93 -2.51
N ARG A 32 3.48 2.09 -2.83
CA ARG A 32 3.79 2.84 -4.06
C ARG A 32 5.27 3.20 -4.16
N THR A 33 5.88 3.60 -3.05
CA THR A 33 7.30 3.92 -2.98
C THR A 33 8.16 2.69 -3.29
N GLU A 34 7.80 1.54 -2.73
CA GLU A 34 8.50 0.28 -2.95
C GLU A 34 8.34 -0.24 -4.39
N VAL A 35 7.13 -0.16 -4.95
CA VAL A 35 6.87 -0.48 -6.37
C VAL A 35 7.74 0.41 -7.28
N ALA A 36 7.76 1.72 -7.03
CA ALA A 36 8.58 2.66 -7.80
C ALA A 36 10.08 2.37 -7.69
N ARG A 37 10.55 1.83 -6.57
CA ARG A 37 11.93 1.38 -6.38
C ARG A 37 12.23 0.13 -7.23
N LEU A 38 11.41 -0.91 -7.12
CA LEU A 38 11.58 -2.17 -7.86
C LEU A 38 11.53 -1.99 -9.38
N LEU A 39 10.64 -1.12 -9.86
CA LEU A 39 10.54 -0.78 -11.29
C LEU A 39 11.79 -0.06 -11.80
N ARG A 40 12.36 0.86 -11.00
CA ARG A 40 13.62 1.56 -11.37
C ARG A 40 14.83 0.61 -11.38
N GLU A 41 14.80 -0.42 -10.55
CA GLU A 41 15.83 -1.46 -10.51
C GLU A 41 15.68 -2.52 -11.62
N ASN A 42 14.67 -2.38 -12.49
CA ASN A 42 14.33 -3.34 -13.54
C ASN A 42 14.17 -4.76 -12.98
N SER A 43 13.61 -4.87 -11.78
CA SER A 43 13.35 -6.16 -11.15
C SER A 43 12.31 -6.94 -11.96
N ALA A 44 12.58 -8.22 -12.22
CA ALA A 44 11.59 -9.13 -12.78
C ALA A 44 10.50 -9.44 -11.73
N ASP A 45 9.30 -9.77 -12.20
CA ASP A 45 8.21 -10.33 -11.40
C ASP A 45 7.82 -9.52 -10.14
N VAL A 46 7.84 -8.18 -10.24
CA VAL A 46 7.52 -7.24 -9.15
C VAL A 46 6.21 -7.59 -8.42
N MET A 47 5.20 -8.03 -9.17
CA MET A 47 3.90 -8.42 -8.62
C MET A 47 4.02 -9.65 -7.71
N ASP A 48 4.71 -10.70 -8.17
CA ASP A 48 4.86 -11.94 -7.40
C ASP A 48 5.70 -11.72 -6.14
N GLU A 49 6.75 -10.90 -6.25
CA GLU A 49 7.60 -10.56 -5.12
C GLU A 49 6.83 -9.80 -4.05
N LEU A 50 6.07 -8.77 -4.43
CA LEU A 50 5.26 -8.00 -3.48
C LEU A 50 4.10 -8.84 -2.91
N ALA A 51 3.48 -9.69 -3.72
CA ALA A 51 2.45 -10.62 -3.25
C ALA A 51 3.01 -11.58 -2.18
N ARG A 52 4.18 -12.18 -2.42
CA ARG A 52 4.85 -13.06 -1.42
C ARG A 52 5.13 -12.31 -0.13
N ARG A 53 5.66 -11.08 -0.19
CA ARG A 53 5.94 -10.27 1.00
C ARG A 53 4.68 -9.90 1.76
N PHE A 54 3.64 -9.49 1.05
CA PHE A 54 2.33 -9.17 1.63
C PHE A 54 1.73 -10.39 2.33
N GLU A 55 1.64 -11.52 1.63
CA GLU A 55 1.11 -12.77 2.18
C GLU A 55 1.89 -13.21 3.42
N ALA A 56 3.22 -13.10 3.38
CA ALA A 56 4.07 -13.45 4.51
C ALA A 56 3.82 -12.55 5.73
N ALA A 57 3.69 -11.25 5.54
CA ALA A 57 3.39 -10.31 6.63
C ALA A 57 2.01 -10.60 7.26
N VAL A 58 0.99 -10.80 6.43
CA VAL A 58 -0.38 -11.07 6.89
C VAL A 58 -0.47 -12.40 7.64
N ILE A 59 0.14 -13.45 7.12
CA ILE A 59 0.08 -14.78 7.74
C ILE A 59 0.87 -14.82 9.05
N ARG A 60 2.04 -14.17 9.12
CA ARG A 60 2.81 -14.05 10.38
C ARG A 60 1.98 -13.35 11.46
N GLU A 61 1.43 -12.18 11.15
CA GLU A 61 0.62 -11.43 12.11
C GLU A 61 -0.59 -12.25 12.58
N ALA A 62 -1.25 -12.98 11.68
CA ALA A 62 -2.37 -13.85 12.03
C ALA A 62 -1.93 -15.00 12.95
N LEU A 63 -0.77 -15.60 12.70
CA LEU A 63 -0.22 -16.66 13.57
C LEU A 63 0.18 -16.11 14.94
N ASP A 64 0.82 -14.94 15.00
CA ASP A 64 1.20 -14.31 16.26
C ASP A 64 -0.04 -13.98 17.10
N PHE A 65 -1.07 -13.41 16.46
CA PHE A 65 -2.34 -13.11 17.11
C PHE A 65 -3.03 -14.38 17.66
N THR A 66 -2.94 -15.50 16.95
CA THR A 66 -3.54 -16.77 17.38
C THR A 66 -2.60 -17.65 18.20
N ARG A 67 -1.39 -17.17 18.52
CA ARG A 67 -0.35 -17.92 19.24
C ARG A 67 0.01 -19.24 18.55
N GLY A 68 0.18 -19.18 17.23
CA GLY A 68 0.57 -20.31 16.37
C GLY A 68 -0.58 -21.24 15.98
N ARG A 69 -1.83 -20.95 16.35
CA ARG A 69 -2.98 -21.79 15.98
C ARG A 69 -3.38 -21.55 14.53
N LYS A 70 -2.88 -22.41 13.64
CA LYS A 70 -3.09 -22.34 12.17
C LYS A 70 -4.57 -22.30 11.77
N VAL A 71 -5.44 -23.08 12.41
CA VAL A 71 -6.88 -23.12 12.07
C VAL A 71 -7.58 -21.80 12.42
N GLU A 72 -7.35 -21.28 13.62
CA GLU A 72 -7.93 -19.99 14.05
C GLU A 72 -7.38 -18.83 13.19
N ALA A 73 -6.12 -18.90 12.75
CA ALA A 73 -5.54 -17.91 11.85
C ALA A 73 -6.22 -17.95 10.48
N ALA A 74 -6.48 -19.14 9.95
CA ALA A 74 -7.22 -19.32 8.69
C ALA A 74 -8.63 -18.71 8.78
N GLU A 75 -9.34 -19.01 9.87
CA GLU A 75 -10.68 -18.49 10.13
C GLU A 75 -10.69 -16.96 10.21
N ARG A 76 -9.72 -16.36 10.93
CA ARG A 76 -9.59 -14.89 11.01
C ARG A 76 -9.26 -14.24 9.67
N LEU A 77 -8.43 -14.89 8.87
CA LEU A 77 -8.08 -14.40 7.53
C LEU A 77 -9.14 -14.69 6.47
N GLY A 78 -10.18 -15.47 6.79
CA GLY A 78 -11.22 -15.88 5.83
C GLY A 78 -10.69 -16.81 4.74
N ILE A 79 -9.59 -17.52 4.98
CA ILE A 79 -8.98 -18.46 4.03
C ILE A 79 -9.16 -19.90 4.49
N GLY A 80 -9.17 -20.83 3.55
CA GLY A 80 -9.28 -22.26 3.86
C GLY A 80 -8.10 -22.77 4.69
N ARG A 81 -8.37 -23.75 5.57
CA ARG A 81 -7.33 -24.43 6.39
C ARG A 81 -6.21 -25.05 5.55
N ASN A 82 -6.53 -25.55 4.36
CA ASN A 82 -5.52 -26.08 3.44
C ASN A 82 -4.66 -24.96 2.83
N THR A 83 -5.28 -23.83 2.50
CA THR A 83 -4.60 -22.66 1.93
C THR A 83 -3.59 -22.09 2.91
N ILE A 84 -3.97 -21.90 4.19
CA ILE A 84 -3.02 -21.37 5.17
C ILE A 84 -1.85 -22.32 5.39
N THR A 85 -2.11 -23.63 5.41
CA THR A 85 -1.06 -24.65 5.61
C THR A 85 -0.07 -24.62 4.46
N ARG A 86 -0.56 -24.60 3.22
CA ARG A 86 0.26 -24.48 2.01
C ARG A 86 1.06 -23.18 2.01
N LYS A 87 0.43 -22.04 2.32
CA LYS A 87 1.10 -20.73 2.34
C LYS A 87 2.17 -20.63 3.42
N ILE A 88 1.95 -21.20 4.60
CA ILE A 88 2.97 -21.25 5.66
C ILE A 88 4.23 -21.99 5.18
N GLN A 89 4.06 -23.10 4.47
CA GLN A 89 5.17 -23.88 3.93
C GLN A 89 5.87 -23.17 2.77
N GLU A 90 5.10 -22.66 1.80
CA GLU A 90 5.62 -21.92 0.63
C GLU A 90 6.42 -20.67 1.02
N LEU A 91 6.01 -20.00 2.10
CA LEU A 91 6.61 -18.76 2.58
C LEU A 91 7.64 -19.00 3.71
N HIS A 92 7.91 -20.28 4.05
CA HIS A 92 8.85 -20.68 5.11
C HIS A 92 8.56 -19.99 6.46
N LEU A 93 7.30 -19.96 6.87
CA LEU A 93 6.81 -19.30 8.09
C LEU A 93 6.66 -20.26 9.29
N GLU A 94 7.22 -21.46 9.20
CA GLU A 94 7.22 -22.42 10.31
C GLU A 94 8.29 -22.02 11.34
N PRO A 95 7.97 -22.10 12.65
CA PRO A 95 8.95 -21.85 13.72
C PRO A 95 10.05 -22.91 13.77
#